data_AF-A0A643K0G1-F1
#
_entry.id   AF-A0A643K0G1-F1
#
_cell.length_a   1.000
_cell.length_b   1.000
_cell.length_c   1.000
_cell.angle_alpha   90.00
_cell.angle_beta   90.00
_cell.angle_gamma   90.00
#
_symmetry.space_group_name_H-M   'P 1'
#
loop_
_entity.id
_entity.type
_entity.pdbx_description
1 polymer ?
#
loop_
_entity_poly.entity_id
_entity_poly.type
_entity_poly.pdbx_seq_one_letter_code
_entity_poly.pdbx_strand_id
1 'polypeptide(L)'
;MRYPNVTDATFVVDIKPSARRTNGAVGTLVNRRGRRHVFSSRDDAEMWASGLSSRGGVSVWIRRADPRDESDVDAYLVGRRGREPVLAGAYDKRRRRLRGGEDGEQKAFESFTD
;
A
#
# COMPACT_ATOMS: atom_id res chain seq x y z
N MET A 1 -5.04 -46.28 10.24
CA MET A 1 -5.12 -45.42 9.03
C MET A 1 -5.73 -44.11 9.47
N ARG A 2 -4.90 -43.07 9.67
CA ARG A 2 -5.35 -41.77 10.17
C ARG A 2 -5.59 -40.88 8.96
N TYR A 3 -6.81 -40.43 8.75
CA TYR A 3 -7.11 -39.41 7.75
C TYR A 3 -6.24 -38.18 8.07
N PRO A 4 -5.59 -37.55 7.07
CA PRO A 4 -4.96 -36.27 7.30
C PRO A 4 -6.07 -35.33 7.78
N ASN A 5 -5.87 -34.71 8.95
CA ASN A 5 -6.61 -33.51 9.30
C ASN A 5 -6.35 -32.51 8.17
N VAL A 6 -7.25 -32.45 7.20
CA VAL A 6 -7.43 -31.24 6.42
C VAL A 6 -8.02 -30.27 7.43
N THR A 7 -7.14 -29.68 8.24
CA THR A 7 -7.38 -28.31 8.68
C THR A 7 -7.54 -27.56 7.37
N ASP A 8 -8.78 -27.24 6.99
CA ASP A 8 -9.06 -26.19 6.01
C ASP A 8 -8.06 -25.09 6.33
N ALA A 9 -7.04 -24.93 5.48
CA ALA A 9 -5.89 -24.10 5.80
C ALA A 9 -6.33 -22.65 5.65
N THR A 10 -7.06 -22.16 6.65
CA THR A 10 -7.64 -20.84 6.67
C THR A 10 -6.52 -19.81 6.61
N PHE A 11 -6.57 -18.93 5.63
CA PHE A 11 -5.60 -17.89 5.41
C PHE A 11 -6.03 -16.61 6.15
N VAL A 12 -5.28 -16.23 7.17
CA VAL A 12 -5.58 -15.12 8.08
C VAL A 12 -4.83 -13.87 7.66
N VAL A 13 -5.56 -12.76 7.51
CA VAL A 13 -5.02 -11.45 7.15
C VAL A 13 -5.36 -10.41 8.20
N ASP A 14 -4.37 -9.70 8.73
CA ASP A 14 -4.59 -8.48 9.53
C ASP A 14 -4.46 -7.21 8.68
N ILE A 15 -5.30 -6.22 8.98
CA ILE A 15 -5.27 -4.92 8.30
C ILE A 15 -4.35 -3.94 9.04
N LYS A 16 -3.27 -3.52 8.35
CA LYS A 16 -2.36 -2.50 8.91
C LYS A 16 -2.96 -1.10 8.91
N PRO A 17 -2.55 -0.22 9.86
CA PRO A 17 -2.98 1.18 9.88
C PRO A 17 -2.71 1.94 8.58
N SER A 18 -1.65 1.59 7.85
CA SER A 18 -1.33 2.17 6.55
C SER A 18 -2.44 1.93 5.51
N ALA A 19 -3.06 0.75 5.49
CA ALA A 19 -4.18 0.46 4.60
C ALA A 19 -5.42 1.29 4.96
N ARG A 20 -5.77 1.36 6.25
CA ARG A 20 -6.93 2.13 6.75
C ARG A 20 -6.83 3.62 6.45
N ARG A 21 -5.65 4.21 6.67
CA ARG A 21 -5.42 5.66 6.45
C ARG A 21 -5.41 6.05 4.99
N THR A 22 -5.16 5.08 4.11
CA THR A 22 -4.92 5.32 2.68
C THR A 22 -6.16 5.02 1.85
N ASN A 23 -7.03 4.12 2.31
CA ASN A 23 -8.21 3.68 1.58
C ASN A 23 -9.44 3.72 2.51
N GLY A 24 -10.38 4.62 2.20
CA GLY A 24 -11.59 4.82 3.01
C GLY A 24 -12.49 3.58 3.09
N ALA A 25 -12.55 2.77 2.03
CA ALA A 25 -13.30 1.51 2.03
C ALA A 25 -12.70 0.51 3.04
N VAL A 26 -11.38 0.47 3.18
CA VAL A 26 -10.70 -0.33 4.20
C VAL A 26 -11.00 0.19 5.61
N GLY A 27 -11.01 1.51 5.81
CA GLY A 27 -11.42 2.12 7.08
C GLY A 27 -12.84 1.70 7.50
N THR A 28 -13.80 1.83 6.59
CA THR A 28 -15.19 1.44 6.81
C THR A 28 -15.34 -0.07 7.03
N LEU A 29 -14.54 -0.89 6.33
CA LEU A 29 -14.53 -2.33 6.53
C LEU A 29 -14.10 -2.69 7.95
N VAL A 30 -13.00 -2.10 8.42
CA VAL A 30 -12.49 -2.34 9.78
C VAL A 30 -13.49 -1.91 10.83
N ASN A 31 -14.15 -0.77 10.66
CA ASN A 31 -15.17 -0.31 11.59
C ASN A 31 -16.34 -1.30 11.71
N ARG A 32 -16.70 -1.99 10.61
CA ARG A 32 -17.85 -2.91 10.58
C ARG A 32 -17.53 -4.35 10.95
N ARG A 33 -16.33 -4.83 10.60
CA ARG A 33 -15.99 -6.27 10.66
C ARG A 33 -14.71 -6.57 11.43
N GLY A 34 -14.08 -5.55 12.01
CA GLY A 34 -12.80 -5.70 12.68
C GLY A 34 -11.62 -5.75 11.71
N ARG A 35 -10.42 -5.98 12.27
CA ARG A 35 -9.15 -5.87 11.52
C ARG A 35 -8.66 -7.17 10.93
N ARG A 36 -9.08 -8.30 11.50
CA ARG A 36 -8.63 -9.64 11.09
C ARG A 36 -9.69 -10.29 10.23
N HIS A 37 -9.26 -10.79 9.09
CA HIS A 37 -10.12 -11.45 8.11
C HIS A 37 -9.56 -12.82 7.80
N VAL A 38 -10.46 -13.80 7.71
CA VAL A 38 -10.13 -15.20 7.44
C VAL A 38 -10.64 -15.53 6.05
N PHE A 39 -9.80 -16.21 5.27
CA PHE A 39 -10.07 -16.61 3.91
C PHE A 39 -9.83 -18.11 3.75
N SER A 40 -10.44 -18.72 2.73
CA SER A 40 -10.18 -20.12 2.41
C SER A 40 -8.83 -20.32 1.72
N SER A 41 -8.30 -19.27 1.08
CA SER A 41 -7.02 -19.31 0.39
C SER A 41 -6.35 -17.93 0.30
N ARG A 42 -5.09 -17.92 -0.12
CA ARG A 42 -4.36 -16.70 -0.46
C ARG A 42 -4.98 -15.98 -1.66
N ASP A 43 -5.42 -16.72 -2.68
CA ASP A 43 -6.02 -16.14 -3.88
C ASP A 43 -7.32 -15.40 -3.54
N ASP A 44 -8.13 -15.93 -2.62
CA ASP A 44 -9.32 -15.24 -2.12
C ASP A 44 -8.97 -13.92 -1.43
N ALA A 45 -7.89 -13.91 -0.63
CA ALA A 45 -7.40 -12.70 0.02
C ALA A 45 -6.89 -11.67 -1.00
N GLU A 46 -6.22 -12.10 -2.07
CA GLU A 46 -5.73 -11.23 -3.13
C GLU A 46 -6.87 -10.65 -3.97
N MET A 47 -7.88 -11.45 -4.32
CA MET A 47 -9.11 -10.98 -4.97
C MET A 47 -9.86 -9.96 -4.10
N TRP A 48 -9.95 -10.22 -2.79
CA TRP A 48 -10.54 -9.29 -1.84
C TRP A 48 -9.77 -7.96 -1.79
N ALA A 49 -8.44 -7.98 -1.75
CA ALA A 49 -7.62 -6.76 -1.78
C ALA A 49 -7.77 -5.98 -3.09
N SER A 50 -7.89 -6.68 -4.22
CA SER A 50 -8.19 -6.08 -5.52
C SER A 50 -9.54 -5.36 -5.52
N GLY A 51 -10.58 -6.00 -4.98
CA GLY A 51 -11.90 -5.39 -4.83
C GLY A 51 -11.91 -4.15 -3.93
N LEU A 52 -11.07 -4.11 -2.90
CA LEU A 52 -10.90 -2.94 -2.03
C LEU A 52 -10.15 -1.80 -2.72
N SER A 53 -9.15 -2.13 -3.54
CA SER A 53 -8.41 -1.14 -4.33
C SER A 53 -9.33 -0.40 -5.29
N SER A 54 -10.21 -1.11 -5.99
CA SER A 54 -11.18 -0.51 -6.92
C SER A 54 -12.21 0.40 -6.27
N ARG A 55 -12.51 0.20 -4.97
CA ARG A 55 -13.54 0.95 -4.25
C ARG A 55 -13.03 2.19 -3.51
N GLY A 56 -11.74 2.23 -3.17
CA GLY A 56 -11.22 3.18 -2.18
C GLY A 56 -10.19 4.17 -2.69
N GLY A 57 -10.06 4.32 -4.00
CA GLY A 57 -9.25 5.36 -4.66
C GLY A 57 -7.73 5.13 -4.61
N VAL A 58 -7.21 4.47 -3.57
CA VAL A 58 -5.80 4.12 -3.45
C VAL A 58 -5.60 2.62 -3.31
N SER A 59 -4.64 2.09 -4.06
CA SER A 59 -4.33 0.67 -4.13
C SER A 59 -3.83 0.12 -2.79
N VAL A 60 -4.39 -1.04 -2.44
CA VAL A 60 -4.01 -1.88 -1.30
C VAL A 60 -3.68 -3.29 -1.79
N TRP A 61 -2.76 -3.98 -1.12
CA TRP A 61 -2.34 -5.32 -1.51
C TRP A 61 -2.01 -6.20 -0.30
N ILE A 62 -1.99 -7.51 -0.54
CA ILE A 62 -1.61 -8.52 0.43
C ILE A 62 -0.08 -8.62 0.47
N ARG A 63 0.49 -8.51 1.67
CA ARG A 63 1.91 -8.77 1.93
C ARG A 63 2.01 -9.93 2.91
N ARG A 64 2.68 -11.00 2.50
CA ARG A 64 2.93 -12.16 3.37
C ARG A 64 3.61 -11.72 4.67
N ALA A 65 3.23 -12.37 5.78
CA ALA A 65 3.91 -12.20 7.04
C ALA A 65 5.37 -12.65 6.91
N ASP A 66 6.26 -12.01 7.69
CA ASP A 66 7.64 -12.47 7.74
C ASP A 66 7.68 -13.83 8.47
N PRO A 67 8.48 -14.82 8.03
CA PRO A 67 8.59 -16.10 8.73
C PRO A 67 9.03 -15.98 10.20
N ARG A 68 9.64 -14.86 10.58
CA ARG A 68 10.04 -14.53 11.96
C ARG A 68 9.02 -13.67 12.69
N ASP A 69 7.92 -13.30 12.04
CA ASP A 69 6.84 -12.59 12.67
C ASP A 69 6.08 -13.56 13.58
N GLU A 70 6.10 -13.31 14.88
CA GLU A 70 5.38 -14.10 15.89
C GLU A 70 3.86 -13.84 15.85
N SER A 71 3.40 -12.97 14.95
CA SER A 71 1.98 -12.76 14.71
C SER A 71 1.31 -14.03 14.18
N ASP A 72 0.17 -14.39 14.78
CA ASP A 72 -0.73 -15.44 14.30
C ASP A 72 -1.51 -14.99 13.04
N VAL A 73 -0.81 -14.56 11.99
CA VAL A 73 -1.38 -14.23 10.68
C VAL A 73 -0.49 -14.72 9.55
N ASP A 74 -1.12 -15.10 8.44
CA ASP A 74 -0.41 -15.49 7.22
C ASP A 74 0.03 -14.27 6.39
N ALA A 75 -0.73 -13.18 6.47
CA ALA A 75 -0.45 -11.97 5.73
C ALA A 75 -1.04 -10.70 6.33
N TYR A 76 -0.68 -9.58 5.72
CA TYR A 76 -1.13 -8.25 6.06
C TYR A 76 -1.69 -7.53 4.86
N LEU A 77 -2.84 -6.87 5.02
CA LEU A 77 -3.29 -5.87 4.07
C LEU A 77 -2.55 -4.56 4.31
N VAL A 78 -1.88 -4.06 3.28
CA VAL A 78 -1.10 -2.82 3.31
C VAL A 78 -1.53 -1.87 2.21
N GLY A 79 -1.43 -0.57 2.46
CA GLY A 79 -1.67 0.48 1.47
C GLY A 79 -0.40 1.28 1.21
N ARG A 80 -0.24 1.76 -0.03
CA ARG A 80 0.83 2.71 -0.38
C ARG A 80 0.30 4.11 -0.14
N ARG A 81 0.88 4.84 0.80
CA ARG A 81 0.84 6.30 0.68
C ARG A 81 1.64 6.64 -0.57
N GLY A 82 0.96 7.03 -1.64
CA GLY A 82 1.63 7.77 -2.70
C GLY A 82 2.28 8.98 -2.02
N ARG A 83 3.60 8.98 -1.89
CA ARG A 83 4.29 10.24 -2.15
C ARG A 83 3.88 10.57 -3.58
N GLU A 84 3.14 11.65 -3.76
CA GLU A 84 2.85 12.37 -5.00
C GLU A 84 3.69 11.89 -6.21
N PRO A 85 3.13 11.78 -7.42
CA PRO A 85 3.87 11.42 -8.62
C PRO A 85 4.81 12.56 -9.07
N VAL A 86 5.80 12.93 -8.26
CA VAL A 86 6.97 13.71 -8.70
C VAL A 86 8.01 12.79 -9.35
N LEU A 87 7.64 11.56 -9.76
CA LEU A 87 8.53 10.66 -10.51
C LEU A 87 8.19 10.58 -12.00
N ALA A 88 6.97 10.94 -12.42
CA ALA A 88 6.70 11.15 -13.85
C ALA A 88 7.43 12.40 -14.38
N GLY A 89 7.51 13.46 -13.56
CA GLY A 89 8.31 14.65 -13.86
C GLY A 89 9.81 14.49 -13.60
N ALA A 90 10.24 13.75 -12.56
CA ALA A 90 11.67 13.59 -12.25
C ALA A 90 12.40 12.61 -13.17
N TYR A 91 11.71 11.61 -13.73
CA TYR A 91 12.29 10.79 -14.79
C TYR A 91 12.47 11.60 -16.09
N ASP A 92 11.59 12.58 -16.33
CA ASP A 92 11.69 13.50 -17.46
C ASP A 92 12.76 14.59 -17.29
N LYS A 93 13.04 15.03 -16.04
CA LYS A 93 14.16 15.95 -15.75
C LYS A 93 15.52 15.36 -16.11
N ARG A 94 15.70 14.05 -15.95
CA ARG A 94 16.98 13.37 -16.30
C ARG A 94 17.18 13.28 -17.82
N ARG A 95 16.09 13.27 -18.60
CA ARG A 95 16.11 13.27 -20.07
C ARG A 95 16.30 14.66 -20.66
N ARG A 96 15.84 15.72 -19.97
CA ARG A 96 16.06 17.13 -20.39
C ARG A 96 17.52 17.56 -20.25
N ARG A 97 18.24 17.09 -19.23
CA ARG A 97 19.68 17.40 -19.03
C ARG A 97 20.62 16.81 -20.08
N LEU A 98 20.16 15.81 -20.85
CA LEU A 98 20.94 15.19 -21.91
C LEU A 98 20.68 15.82 -23.29
N ARG A 99 19.77 16.81 -23.38
CA ARG A 99 19.47 17.54 -24.62
C ARG A 99 19.29 19.05 -24.35
N GLY A 100 20.40 19.71 -24.03
CA GLY A 100 20.62 21.14 -24.34
C GLY A 100 19.86 22.18 -23.50
N GLY A 101 20.55 23.29 -23.26
CA GLY A 101 19.97 24.54 -22.79
C GLY A 101 20.47 24.93 -21.41
N GLU A 102 21.59 25.65 -21.41
CA GLU A 102 21.95 26.63 -20.38
C GLU A 102 20.83 27.70 -20.27
N ASP A 103 21.01 28.71 -19.43
CA ASP A 103 20.14 29.89 -19.31
C ASP A 103 19.01 29.76 -18.26
N GLY A 104 19.23 30.33 -17.07
CA GLY A 104 18.22 30.39 -16.03
C GLY A 104 18.72 31.04 -14.74
N GLU A 105 19.30 32.23 -14.86
CA GLU A 105 19.71 33.11 -13.77
C GLU A 105 18.54 33.40 -12.82
N GLN A 106 18.65 32.92 -11.57
CA GLN A 106 17.67 33.21 -10.52
C GLN A 106 18.03 34.55 -9.88
N LYS A 107 17.43 35.63 -10.38
CA LYS A 107 17.35 36.92 -9.70
C LYS A 107 16.40 36.86 -8.50
N ALA A 108 16.83 37.58 -7.46
CA ALA A 108 16.04 38.34 -6.48
C ALA A 108 15.22 37.59 -5.43
N PHE A 109 15.50 37.88 -4.15
CA PHE A 109 14.60 38.61 -3.22
C PHE A 109 15.35 38.83 -1.87
N GLU A 110 15.88 40.03 -1.61
CA GLU A 110 15.29 41.10 -0.77
C GLU A 110 15.24 40.76 0.75
N SER A 111 16.18 41.29 1.53
CA SER A 111 16.05 42.47 2.44
C SER A 111 15.02 42.32 3.57
N PHE A 112 15.46 42.45 4.83
CA PHE A 112 14.74 43.18 5.87
C PHE A 112 15.70 43.72 6.94
N THR A 113 15.50 45.00 7.23
CA THR A 113 16.17 45.92 8.16
C THR A 113 15.69 45.73 9.60
N ASP A 114 16.60 45.87 10.58
CA ASP A 114 16.60 46.94 11.61
C ASP A 114 18.03 47.08 12.17
#